data_AF-A0A521SRZ6-F1
#
_entry.id   AF-A0A521SRZ6-F1
#
_cell.length_a   1.000
_cell.length_b   1.000
_cell.length_c   1.000
_cell.angle_alpha   90.00
_cell.angle_beta   90.00
_cell.angle_gamma   90.00
#
_symmetry.space_group_name_H-M   'P 1'
#
loop_
_entity.id
_entity.type
_entity.pdbx_description
1 polymer ?
#
loop_
_entity_poly.entity_id
_entity_poly.type
_entity_poly.pdbx_seq_one_letter_code
_entity_poly.pdbx_strand_id
1 'polypeptide(L)'
;AALRSYYLLRKIGGMRMVHPYVEGINVGAATPVIYCHNDLGGAWERDQLGNWLNPCTPGGEEQRRDAFHLGINLILYAMTENYKEDLIHVPFIRRRLSR
;
A
#
# COMPACT_ATOMS: atom_id res chain seq x y z
N ALA A 1 -6.81 3.61 5.04
CA ALA A 1 -6.14 2.45 5.68
C ALA A 1 -5.00 1.88 4.84
N ALA A 2 -5.24 1.59 3.56
CA ALA A 2 -4.29 0.93 2.65
C ALA A 2 -2.83 1.43 2.70
N LEU A 3 -2.57 2.74 2.68
CA LEU A 3 -1.19 3.28 2.64
C LEU A 3 -0.36 3.09 3.91
N ARG A 4 -0.98 2.56 4.98
CA ARG A 4 -0.34 2.38 6.29
C ARG A 4 -0.61 1.00 6.86
N SER A 5 -0.98 0.02 6.04
CA SER A 5 -1.30 -1.34 6.53
C SER A 5 -0.07 -2.02 7.13
N TYR A 6 1.05 -2.06 6.41
CA TYR A 6 2.33 -2.60 6.85
C TYR A 6 3.42 -1.51 6.86
N TYR A 7 3.79 -1.00 5.69
CA TYR A 7 4.73 0.11 5.53
C TYR A 7 4.02 1.46 5.71
N LEU A 8 4.74 2.45 6.25
CA LEU A 8 4.29 3.83 6.31
C LEU A 8 4.71 4.58 5.04
N LEU A 9 3.83 4.60 4.05
CA LEU A 9 4.10 5.32 2.80
C LEU A 9 3.79 6.81 2.93
N ARG A 10 4.73 7.64 2.47
CA ARG A 10 4.57 9.10 2.32
C ARG A 10 4.37 9.53 0.87
N LYS A 11 4.73 8.67 -0.07
CA LYS A 11 4.61 8.87 -1.51
C LYS A 11 4.08 7.58 -2.15
N ILE A 12 3.43 7.73 -3.31
CA ILE A 12 2.91 6.61 -4.11
C ILE A 12 3.92 6.31 -5.20
N GLY A 13 4.62 5.19 -5.09
CA GLY A 13 5.55 4.73 -6.12
C GLY A 13 4.85 4.12 -7.34
N GLY A 14 5.65 3.72 -8.32
CA GLY A 14 5.24 3.05 -9.55
C GLY A 14 6.32 3.19 -10.63
N MET A 15 6.11 2.71 -11.84
CA MET A 15 7.06 2.89 -12.94
C MET A 15 7.12 4.37 -13.36
N ARG A 16 5.97 5.05 -13.31
CA ARG A 16 5.81 6.48 -13.64
C ARG A 16 5.18 7.22 -12.48
N MET A 17 5.44 8.51 -12.36
CA MET A 17 4.76 9.37 -11.40
C MET A 17 3.71 10.21 -12.11
N VAL A 18 2.47 9.69 -12.20
CA VAL A 18 1.34 10.39 -12.82
C VAL A 18 0.55 11.14 -11.75
N HIS A 19 0.14 10.44 -10.69
CA HIS A 19 -0.60 11.03 -9.57
C HIS A 19 0.09 10.75 -8.23
N PRO A 20 0.11 11.71 -7.30
CA PRO A 20 0.69 11.52 -5.96
C PRO A 20 -0.25 10.78 -4.99
N TYR A 21 -1.40 10.30 -5.46
CA TYR A 21 -2.43 9.61 -4.69
C TYR A 21 -2.94 8.39 -5.45
N VAL A 22 -3.61 7.49 -4.72
CA VAL A 22 -4.41 6.41 -5.28
C VAL A 22 -5.88 6.77 -5.18
N GLU A 23 -6.66 6.34 -6.16
CA GLU A 23 -8.11 6.46 -6.13
C GLU A 23 -8.73 5.17 -5.62
N GLY A 24 -9.97 5.25 -5.15
CA GLY A 24 -10.67 4.04 -4.74
C GLY A 24 -12.16 4.28 -4.56
N ILE A 25 -12.91 3.18 -4.65
CA ILE A 25 -14.35 3.16 -4.38
C ILE A 25 -14.53 2.67 -2.96
N ASN A 26 -15.24 3.46 -2.14
CA ASN A 26 -15.54 3.11 -0.76
C ASN A 26 -16.92 2.45 -0.66
N VAL A 27 -16.99 1.34 0.08
CA VAL A 27 -18.22 0.63 0.43
C VAL A 27 -18.21 0.45 1.95
N GLY A 28 -18.96 1.30 2.65
CA GLY A 28 -18.90 1.36 4.12
C GLY A 28 -17.52 1.84 4.61
N ALA A 29 -16.91 1.07 5.50
CA ALA A 29 -15.55 1.33 6.02
C ALA A 29 -14.43 0.78 5.10
N ALA A 30 -14.79 -0.04 4.11
CA ALA A 30 -13.84 -0.71 3.23
C ALA A 30 -13.67 0.03 1.89
N THR A 31 -12.51 -0.14 1.28
CA THR A 31 -12.17 0.37 -0.06
C THR A 31 -11.84 -0.84 -0.96
N PRO A 32 -12.85 -1.58 -1.46
CA PRO A 32 -12.64 -2.83 -2.21
C PRO A 32 -11.97 -2.64 -3.58
N VAL A 33 -12.06 -1.44 -4.15
CA VAL A 33 -11.42 -1.09 -5.42
C VAL A 33 -10.44 0.01 -5.17
N ILE A 34 -9.18 -0.21 -5.54
CA ILE A 34 -8.11 0.78 -5.48
C ILE A 34 -7.48 0.86 -6.86
N TYR A 35 -7.35 2.09 -7.38
CA TYR A 35 -6.75 2.38 -8.67
C TYR A 35 -5.50 3.25 -8.50
N CYS A 36 -4.40 2.80 -9.12
CA CYS A 36 -3.13 3.49 -9.11
C CYS A 36 -2.72 3.83 -10.54
N HIS A 37 -2.53 5.11 -10.82
CA HIS A 37 -2.14 5.62 -12.13
C HIS A 37 -0.63 5.48 -12.42
N ASN A 38 0.16 5.13 -11.42
CA ASN A 38 1.62 5.17 -11.49
C ASN A 38 2.25 3.92 -12.12
N ASP A 39 1.44 3.01 -12.66
CA ASP A 39 1.87 1.75 -13.27
C ASP A 39 2.75 0.91 -12.33
N LEU A 40 2.09 0.24 -11.38
CA LEU A 40 2.77 -0.66 -10.45
C LEU A 40 3.33 -1.90 -11.14
N GLY A 41 2.63 -2.42 -12.16
CA GLY A 41 3.04 -3.59 -12.92
C GLY A 41 4.39 -3.37 -13.59
N GLY A 42 4.55 -2.25 -14.30
CA GLY A 42 5.83 -1.91 -14.95
C GLY A 42 7.00 -1.77 -13.97
N ALA A 43 6.75 -1.35 -12.72
CA ALA A 43 7.80 -1.26 -11.69
C ALA A 43 8.22 -2.62 -11.14
N TRP A 44 7.30 -3.58 -11.12
CA TRP A 44 7.54 -4.94 -10.61
C TRP A 44 8.07 -5.90 -11.67
N GLU A 45 7.92 -5.53 -12.94
CA GLU A 45 8.26 -6.38 -14.08
C GLU A 45 9.76 -6.71 -14.13
N ARG A 46 10.05 -8.00 -14.33
CA ARG A 46 11.40 -8.54 -14.48
C ARG A 46 11.49 -9.47 -15.68
N ASP A 47 12.67 -9.52 -16.29
CA ASP A 47 13.00 -10.51 -17.31
C ASP A 47 13.29 -11.89 -16.70
N GLN A 48 13.56 -12.89 -17.54
CA GLN A 48 13.89 -14.26 -17.10
C GLN A 48 15.22 -14.35 -16.35
N LEU A 49 16.10 -13.36 -16.50
CA LEU A 49 17.40 -13.27 -15.82
C LEU A 49 17.29 -12.49 -14.50
N GLY A 50 16.10 -11.97 -14.16
CA GLY A 50 15.83 -11.21 -12.95
C GLY A 50 16.14 -9.72 -13.05
N ASN A 51 16.53 -9.20 -14.23
CA ASN A 51 16.74 -7.77 -14.44
C ASN A 51 15.42 -7.04 -14.51
N TRP A 52 15.41 -5.79 -14.04
CA TRP A 52 14.26 -4.91 -14.19
C TRP A 52 14.05 -4.55 -15.66
N LEU A 53 12.84 -4.78 -16.17
CA LEU A 53 12.51 -4.44 -17.56
C LEU A 53 12.33 -2.95 -17.78
N ASN A 54 11.73 -2.26 -16.81
CA ASN A 54 11.43 -0.83 -16.91
C ASN A 54 12.20 -0.02 -15.85
N PRO A 55 12.80 1.12 -16.22
CA PRO A 55 13.30 2.09 -15.25
C PRO A 55 12.13 2.84 -14.62
N CYS A 56 12.20 3.06 -13.30
CA CYS A 56 11.22 3.91 -12.62
C CYS A 56 11.63 5.38 -12.75
N THR A 57 10.76 6.21 -13.35
CA THR A 57 11.05 7.62 -13.62
C THR A 57 10.02 8.51 -12.93
N PRO A 58 10.43 9.63 -12.30
CA PRO A 58 11.79 10.20 -12.22
C PRO A 58 12.65 9.70 -11.04
N GLY A 59 12.10 8.91 -10.12
CA GLY A 59 12.72 8.62 -8.81
C GLY A 59 13.57 7.35 -8.73
N GLY A 60 13.79 6.63 -9.82
CA GLY A 60 14.68 5.47 -9.88
C GLY A 60 14.29 4.35 -8.91
N GLU A 61 15.27 3.68 -8.33
CA GLU A 61 15.05 2.50 -7.49
C GLU A 61 14.33 2.81 -6.17
N GLU A 62 14.42 4.04 -5.64
CA GLU A 62 13.61 4.43 -4.48
C GLU A 62 12.12 4.44 -4.81
N GLN A 63 11.76 4.95 -5.99
CA GLN A 63 10.40 4.93 -6.49
C GLN A 63 9.91 3.48 -6.72
N ARG A 64 10.79 2.59 -7.19
CA ARG A 64 10.50 1.15 -7.32
C ARG A 64 10.24 0.52 -5.96
N ARG A 65 11.07 0.80 -4.95
CA ARG A 65 10.87 0.33 -3.57
C ARG A 65 9.51 0.76 -3.03
N ASP A 66 9.13 2.02 -3.25
CA ASP A 66 7.82 2.53 -2.82
C ASP A 66 6.67 1.83 -3.56
N ALA A 67 6.85 1.44 -4.83
CA ALA A 67 5.88 0.64 -5.58
C ALA A 67 5.67 -0.76 -4.93
N PHE A 68 6.75 -1.44 -4.54
CA PHE A 68 6.68 -2.73 -3.83
C PHE A 68 6.01 -2.59 -2.47
N HIS A 69 6.40 -1.58 -1.68
CA HIS A 69 5.78 -1.30 -0.40
C HIS A 69 4.27 -1.04 -0.54
N LEU A 70 3.84 -0.35 -1.60
CA LEU A 70 2.43 -0.15 -1.88
C LEU A 70 1.74 -1.47 -2.20
N GLY A 71 2.31 -2.31 -3.05
CA GLY A 71 1.77 -3.64 -3.36
C GLY A 71 1.55 -4.49 -2.11
N ILE A 72 2.55 -4.57 -1.23
CA ILE A 72 2.45 -5.30 0.05
C ILE A 72 1.35 -4.71 0.94
N ASN A 73 1.28 -3.39 1.03
CA ASN A 73 0.25 -2.69 1.78
C ASN A 73 -1.17 -2.98 1.25
N LEU A 74 -1.35 -3.04 -0.07
CA LEU A 74 -2.62 -3.36 -0.71
C LEU A 74 -3.03 -4.81 -0.46
N ILE A 75 -2.09 -5.76 -0.59
CA ILE A 75 -2.35 -7.18 -0.29
C ILE A 75 -2.76 -7.34 1.18
N LEU A 76 -1.99 -6.74 2.10
CA LEU A 76 -2.32 -6.84 3.52
C LEU A 76 -3.66 -6.16 3.82
N TYR A 77 -3.95 -5.01 3.20
CA TYR A 77 -5.24 -4.35 3.34
C TYR A 77 -6.40 -5.24 2.84
N ALA A 78 -6.26 -5.88 1.68
CA ALA A 78 -7.28 -6.76 1.14
C ALA A 78 -7.49 -8.02 1.99
N MET A 79 -6.42 -8.58 2.56
CA MET A 79 -6.50 -9.79 3.39
C MET A 79 -7.01 -9.55 4.80
N THR A 80 -6.84 -8.32 5.31
CA THR A 80 -7.10 -8.02 6.72
C THR A 80 -8.18 -6.98 6.96
N GLU A 81 -8.58 -6.25 5.91
CA GLU A 81 -9.60 -5.20 5.81
C GLU A 81 -9.56 -4.18 6.96
N ASN A 82 -9.93 -4.63 8.15
CA ASN A 82 -10.05 -3.89 9.39
C ASN A 82 -9.09 -4.31 10.52
N TYR A 83 -7.97 -5.00 10.26
CA TYR A 83 -7.04 -5.41 11.34
C TYR A 83 -6.57 -4.29 12.28
N LYS A 84 -6.56 -3.02 11.84
CA LYS A 84 -6.25 -1.87 12.72
C LYS A 84 -7.47 -1.21 13.37
N GLU A 85 -8.67 -1.50 12.86
CA GLU A 85 -9.95 -1.14 13.48
C GLU A 85 -10.45 -2.21 14.47
N ASP A 86 -9.77 -3.36 14.57
CA ASP A 86 -9.90 -4.35 15.66
C ASP A 86 -9.41 -3.82 17.02
N LEU A 87 -9.83 -2.59 17.33
CA LEU A 87 -9.88 -1.95 18.63
C LEU A 87 -10.82 -2.68 19.60
N ILE A 88 -11.40 -3.83 19.23
CA ILE A 88 -12.23 -4.69 20.10
C ILE A 88 -11.53 -4.99 21.44
N HIS A 89 -10.20 -4.97 21.48
CA HIS A 89 -9.42 -5.17 22.72
C HIS A 89 -9.02 -3.86 23.44
N VAL A 90 -9.18 -2.69 22.83
CA VAL A 90 -8.84 -1.40 23.46
C VAL A 90 -9.68 -1.11 24.71
N PRO A 91 -11.00 -1.39 24.75
CA PRO A 91 -11.77 -1.29 25.98
C PRO A 91 -11.28 -2.23 27.09
N PHE A 92 -10.87 -3.45 26.74
CA PHE A 92 -10.34 -4.43 27.70
C PHE A 92 -8.98 -3.99 28.29
N ILE A 93 -8.09 -3.48 27.44
CA ILE A 93 -6.78 -2.93 27.84
C ILE A 93 -6.96 -1.70 28.73
N ARG A 94 -7.87 -0.78 28.37
CA ARG A 94 -8.19 0.40 29.20
C ARG A 94 -8.73 0.02 30.58
N ARG A 95 -9.56 -1.03 30.69
CA ARG A 95 -10.08 -1.53 31.98
C ARG A 95 -9.01 -2.18 32.87
N ARG A 96 -7.93 -2.71 32.30
CA ARG A 96 -6.81 -3.32 33.06
C ARG A 96 -5.80 -2.29 33.57
N LEU A 97 -5.63 -1.17 32.87
CA LEU A 97 -4.72 -0.09 33.26
C LEU A 97 -5.31 0.88 34.29
N SER A 98 -6.64 0.89 34.48
CA SER A 98 -7.33 1.71 35.48
C SER A 98 -7.44 1.05 36.86
N ARG A 99 -6.62 0.02 37.12
CA ARG A 99 -6.54 -0.72 38.39
C ARG A 99 -5.09 -0.73 38.85
#